data_AF-X1GNY8-F1
#
_entry.id   AF-X1GNY8-F1
#
_cell.length_a   1.000
_cell.length_b   1.000
_cell.length_c   1.000
_cell.angle_alpha   90.00
_cell.angle_beta   90.00
_cell.angle_gamma   90.00
#
_symmetry.space_group_name_H-M   'P 1'
#
loop_
_entity.id
_entity.type
_entity.pdbx_description
1 polymer ?
#
loop_
_entity_poly.entity_id
_entity_poly.type
_entity_poly.pdbx_seq_one_letter_code
_entity_poly.pdbx_strand_id
1 'polypeptide(L)' 'LRPLPYKANTVDEILARDILEHMPHPKVPIVLKDWLRVLKPKGKIY' A
#
# COMPACT_ATOMS: atom_id res chain seq x y z
N LEU A 1 -6.57 -10.00 -4.94
CA LEU A 1 -6.40 -9.15 -3.74
C LEU A 1 -7.40 -8.02 -3.85
N ARG A 2 -8.08 -7.68 -2.76
CA ARG A 2 -9.01 -6.54 -2.76
C ARG A 2 -8.19 -5.26 -2.53
N PRO A 3 -8.46 -4.18 -3.29
CA PRO A 3 -7.81 -2.89 -3.05
C PRO A 3 -8.25 -2.31 -1.71
N LEU A 4 -7.41 -1.45 -1.14
CA LEU A 4 -7.71 -0.66 0.05
C LEU A 4 -8.95 0.22 -0.21
N PRO A 5 -9.87 0.33 0.75
CA PRO A 5 -11.14 1.05 0.61
C PRO A 5 -10.97 2.59 0.70
N TYR A 6 -9.83 3.11 0.25
CA TYR A 6 -9.52 4.53 0.23
C TYR A 6 -9.45 5.03 -1.20
N LYS A 7 -9.74 6.33 -1.42
CA LYS A 7 -9.55 6.96 -2.74
C LYS A 7 -8.05 7.19 -2.99
N ALA A 8 -7.71 7.63 -4.19
CA ALA A 8 -6.34 7.99 -4.49
C ALA A 8 -5.91 9.26 -3.73
N ASN A 9 -4.63 9.34 -3.33
CA ASN A 9 -4.05 10.50 -2.66
C ASN A 9 -4.82 10.97 -1.40
N THR A 10 -5.28 10.05 -0.55
CA THR A 10 -6.06 10.42 0.66
C THR A 10 -5.33 10.17 1.97
N VAL A 11 -4.39 9.24 2.02
CA VAL A 11 -3.66 8.93 3.27
C VAL A 11 -2.30 9.61 3.29
N ASP A 12 -1.92 10.16 4.43
CA ASP A 12 -0.62 10.79 4.64
C ASP A 12 0.48 9.73 4.89
N GLU A 13 0.12 8.65 5.58
CA GLU A 13 1.05 7.60 5.98
C GLU A 13 0.42 6.20 5.86
N ILE A 14 1.26 5.20 5.61
CA ILE A 14 0.94 3.76 5.69
C ILE A 14 1.95 3.12 6.63
N LEU A 15 1.46 2.47 7.69
CA LEU A 15 2.28 1.63 8.56
C LEU A 15 2.05 0.16 8.18
N ALA A 16 3.09 -0.50 7.67
CA ALA A 16 3.04 -1.85 7.13
C ALA A 16 4.24 -2.68 7.60
N ARG A 17 4.26 -2.98 8.90
CA ARG A 17 5.36 -3.68 9.56
C ARG A 17 5.20 -5.20 9.50
N ASP A 18 6.22 -5.89 9.01
CA ASP A 18 6.31 -7.36 8.98
C ASP A 18 5.10 -8.03 8.28
N ILE A 19 4.51 -7.39 7.26
CA ILE A 19 3.35 -7.93 6.51
C ILE A 19 3.64 -8.34 5.06
N LEU A 20 4.71 -7.83 4.45
CA LEU A 20 4.97 -8.06 3.03
C LEU A 20 5.48 -9.49 2.78
N GLU A 21 6.21 -10.05 3.73
CA GLU A 21 6.72 -11.42 3.74
C GLU A 21 5.60 -12.48 3.81
N HIS A 22 4.43 -12.10 4.33
CA HIS A 22 3.26 -12.98 4.39
C HIS A 22 2.43 -12.97 3.10
N MET A 23 2.82 -12.13 2.13
CA MET A 23 2.16 -12.08 0.82
C MET A 23 2.87 -13.01 -0.16
N PRO A 24 2.11 -13.71 -1.05
CA PRO A 24 2.73 -14.43 -2.15
C PRO A 24 3.60 -13.49 -2.99
N HIS A 25 4.86 -13.85 -3.22
CA HIS A 25 5.84 -12.97 -3.89
C HIS A 25 5.33 -12.33 -5.20
N PRO A 26 4.63 -13.05 -6.11
CA PRO A 26 4.10 -12.46 -7.34
C PRO A 26 3.01 -11.40 -7.13
N LYS A 27 2.41 -11.36 -5.93
CA LYS A 27 1.32 -10.44 -5.57
C LYS A 27 1.82 -9.16 -4.89
N VAL A 28 3.05 -9.13 -4.39
CA VAL A 28 3.63 -7.96 -3.73
C VAL A 28 3.55 -6.70 -4.62
N PRO A 29 3.89 -6.73 -5.92
CA PRO A 29 3.79 -5.54 -6.78
C PRO A 29 2.37 -4.98 -6.90
N ILE A 30 1.35 -5.85 -6.87
CA ILE A 30 -0.06 -5.44 -6.95
C ILE A 30 -0.46 -4.70 -5.66
N VAL A 31 -0.02 -5.19 -4.50
CA VAL A 31 -0.25 -4.54 -3.19
C VAL A 31 0.43 -3.18 -3.13
N LEU A 32 1.72 -3.11 -3.48
CA LEU A 32 2.49 -1.86 -3.45
C LEU A 32 1.92 -0.81 -4.40
N LYS A 33 1.42 -1.21 -5.57
CA LYS A 33 0.74 -0.30 -6.51
C LYS A 33 -0.53 0.30 -5.90
N ASP A 34 -1.28 -0.48 -5.15
CA ASP A 34 -2.49 -0.02 -4.47
C ASP A 34 -2.19 0.88 -3.27
N TRP A 35 -1.12 0.60 -2.53
CA TRP A 35 -0.62 1.48 -1.47
C TRP A 35 -0.17 2.83 -2.01
N LEU A 36 0.61 2.82 -3.10
CA LEU A 36 1.03 4.05 -3.78
C LEU A 36 -0.16 4.85 -4.31
N ARG A 37 -1.22 4.17 -4.78
CA ARG A 37 -2.45 4.83 -5.24
C ARG A 37 -3.09 5.65 -4.12
N VAL A 38 -3.22 5.09 -2.91
CA VAL A 38 -3.93 5.75 -1.81
C VAL A 38 -3.09 6.83 -1.11
N LEU A 39 -1.77 6.72 -1.19
CA LEU A 39 -0.81 7.64 -0.57
C LEU A 39 -0.84 9.01 -1.26
N LYS A 40 -0.90 10.10 -0.50
CA LYS A 40 -0.74 11.46 -1.02
C LYS A 40 0.65 11.64 -1.67
N PRO A 41 0.83 12.61 -2.58
CA PRO A 41 2.17 13.02 -2.99
C PRO A 41 3.01 13.36 -1.75
N LYS A 42 4.23 12.79 -1.67
CA LYS A 42 5.14 12.90 -0.52
C LYS A 42 4.68 12.21 0.78
N GLY A 43 3.60 11.44 0.75
CA GLY A 43 3.24 10.57 1.88
C GLY A 43 4.30 9.50 2.14
N LYS A 44 4.26 8.89 3.32
CA LYS A 44 5.31 7.95 3.78
C LYS A 44 4.77 6.55 4.01
N ILE A 45 5.61 5.56 3.77
CA ILE A 45 5.35 4.15 4.09
C ILE A 45 6.45 3.72 5.08
N TYR A 46 6.05 3.09 6.19
CA TYR A 46 6.92 2.60 7.26
C TYR A 46 6.76 1.10 7.44
#